data_AF-A0A377TQS4-F1
#
_entry.id   AF-A0A377TQS4-F1
#
_cell.length_a   1.000
_cell.length_b   1.000
_cell.length_c   1.000
_cell.angle_alpha   90.00
_cell.angle_beta   90.00
_cell.angle_gamma   90.00
#
_symmetry.space_group_name_H-M   'P 1'
#
loop_
_entity.id
_entity.type
_entity.pdbx_description
1 polymer ?
#
loop_
_entity_poly.entity_id
_entity_poly.type
_entity_poly.pdbx_seq_one_letter_code
_entity_poly.pdbx_strand_id
1 'polypeptide(L)'
;MRRLMKYLQQRVTFQTTTELDALCYNTGDRIVLTDDIPGNNTISCLVEAMTTAGGVTTFTVTEPLDWSFENPRALIRYQDGSASGLMVASRVGDFQLSVPHLSEFDDPMKVDLSSATIEPIRLVFCGSTRHVYDAIVEEIAPQSDGTCQVTAKEYLESFYQYDDATYPGDAA
;
A
#
# COMPACT_ATOMS: atom_id res chain seq x y z
N MET A 1 -12.31 -19.91 16.19
CA MET A 1 -13.23 -18.83 15.74
C MET A 1 -12.77 -18.14 14.46
N ARG A 2 -11.47 -17.90 14.24
CA ARG A 2 -10.92 -17.32 12.99
C ARG A 2 -11.50 -17.88 11.68
N ARG A 3 -11.56 -19.22 11.55
CA ARG A 3 -12.12 -19.88 10.36
C ARG A 3 -13.59 -19.54 10.11
N LEU A 4 -14.40 -19.42 11.16
CA LEU A 4 -15.79 -19.02 11.07
C LEU A 4 -15.91 -17.55 10.64
N MET A 5 -15.11 -16.66 11.23
CA MET A 5 -15.11 -15.24 10.86
C MET A 5 -14.76 -15.05 9.38
N LYS A 6 -13.73 -15.75 8.89
CA LYS A 6 -13.39 -15.76 7.46
C LYS A 6 -14.56 -16.25 6.60
N TYR A 7 -15.21 -17.36 6.98
CA TYR A 7 -16.38 -17.86 6.24
C TYR A 7 -17.54 -16.86 6.17
N LEU A 8 -17.79 -16.12 7.25
CA LEU A 8 -18.91 -15.17 7.32
C LEU A 8 -18.62 -13.84 6.60
N GLN A 9 -17.37 -13.37 6.66
CA GLN A 9 -17.03 -11.99 6.34
C GLN A 9 -16.11 -11.84 5.13
N GLN A 10 -15.28 -12.81 4.79
CA GLN A 10 -14.35 -12.68 3.66
C GLN A 10 -15.12 -12.67 2.33
N ARG A 11 -15.01 -11.58 1.57
CA ARG A 11 -15.75 -11.41 0.30
C ARG A 11 -14.83 -11.32 -0.91
N VAL A 12 -13.59 -10.89 -0.70
CA VAL A 12 -12.70 -10.53 -1.81
C VAL A 12 -11.49 -11.48 -1.90
N THR A 13 -11.15 -11.84 -3.12
CA THR A 13 -9.86 -12.42 -3.52
C THR A 13 -9.25 -11.49 -4.54
N PHE A 14 -7.99 -11.15 -4.35
CA PHE A 14 -7.21 -10.32 -5.25
C PHE A 14 -6.31 -11.21 -6.08
N GLN A 15 -6.18 -10.87 -7.36
CA GLN A 15 -5.24 -11.48 -8.27
C GLN A 15 -4.52 -10.37 -9.02
N THR A 16 -3.20 -10.41 -9.01
CA THR A 16 -2.36 -9.50 -9.78
C THR A 16 -1.17 -10.26 -10.35
N THR A 17 -0.57 -9.69 -11.38
CA THR A 17 0.68 -10.18 -11.97
C THR A 17 1.70 -9.07 -11.85
N THR A 18 2.87 -9.41 -11.33
CA THR A 18 4.03 -8.51 -11.27
C THR A 18 5.25 -9.24 -11.81
N GLU A 19 6.35 -8.53 -12.00
CA GLU A 19 7.63 -9.12 -12.37
C GLU A 19 8.21 -9.88 -11.15
N LEU A 20 9.48 -9.64 -10.81
CA LEU A 20 10.18 -10.32 -9.72
C LEU A 20 9.81 -9.81 -8.32
N ASP A 21 9.03 -8.73 -8.21
CA ASP A 21 8.65 -8.13 -6.92
C ASP A 21 7.86 -9.11 -6.03
N ALA A 22 7.05 -9.99 -6.63
CA ALA A 22 6.34 -11.03 -5.89
C ALA A 22 7.27 -11.96 -5.10
N LEU A 23 8.51 -12.17 -5.58
CA LEU A 23 9.48 -13.07 -4.95
C LEU A 23 10.10 -12.48 -3.67
N CYS A 24 9.83 -11.22 -3.36
CA CYS A 24 10.17 -10.61 -2.07
C CYS A 24 9.18 -10.98 -0.95
N TYR A 25 8.08 -11.66 -1.28
CA TYR A 25 7.02 -12.04 -0.34
C TYR A 25 6.90 -13.56 -0.21
N ASN A 26 6.29 -13.99 0.90
CA ASN A 26 5.98 -15.38 1.21
C ASN A 26 4.47 -15.57 1.42
N THR A 27 4.02 -16.82 1.33
CA THR A 27 2.65 -17.19 1.75
C THR A 27 2.41 -16.79 3.21
N GLY A 28 1.31 -16.09 3.46
CA GLY A 28 0.96 -15.57 4.78
C GLY A 28 1.42 -14.13 5.03
N ASP A 29 2.27 -13.56 4.18
CA ASP A 29 2.69 -12.17 4.31
C ASP A 29 1.51 -11.21 4.04
N ARG A 30 1.46 -10.13 4.81
CA ARG A 30 0.52 -9.03 4.58
C ARG A 30 1.07 -8.12 3.49
N ILE A 31 0.26 -7.88 2.48
CA ILE A 31 0.53 -6.93 1.42
C ILE A 31 -0.55 -5.85 1.41
N VAL A 32 -0.16 -4.69 0.90
CA VAL A 32 -1.04 -3.54 0.73
C VAL A 32 -1.27 -3.31 -0.75
N LEU A 33 -2.51 -3.41 -1.19
CA LEU A 33 -2.91 -3.22 -2.58
C LEU A 33 -3.57 -1.85 -2.74
N THR A 34 -3.09 -1.06 -3.69
CA THR A 34 -3.76 0.19 -4.04
C THR A 34 -4.92 -0.06 -4.97
N ASP A 35 -5.96 0.76 -4.87
CA ASP A 35 -7.08 0.75 -5.79
C ASP A 35 -6.60 1.08 -7.21
N ASP A 36 -6.84 0.16 -8.14
CA ASP A 36 -6.66 0.41 -9.57
C ASP A 36 -8.00 0.86 -10.14
N ILE A 37 -8.07 2.12 -10.56
CA ILE A 37 -9.27 2.65 -11.21
C ILE A 37 -9.17 2.33 -12.71
N PRO A 38 -10.14 1.60 -13.28
CA PRO A 38 -10.24 1.42 -14.72
C PRO A 38 -10.17 2.78 -15.43
N GLY A 39 -9.16 2.98 -16.28
CA GLY A 39 -8.90 4.26 -16.93
C GLY A 39 -7.49 4.83 -16.70
N ASN A 40 -6.61 4.13 -15.99
CA ASN A 40 -5.20 4.50 -15.82
C ASN A 40 -4.98 5.78 -14.98
N ASN A 41 -5.90 6.07 -14.05
CA ASN A 41 -5.83 7.23 -13.14
C ASN A 41 -4.93 6.95 -11.91
N THR A 42 -3.89 6.15 -12.10
CA THR A 42 -2.94 5.75 -11.07
C THR A 42 -1.55 5.80 -11.67
N ILE A 43 -0.69 6.61 -11.08
CA ILE A 43 0.73 6.72 -11.39
C ILE A 43 1.46 6.22 -10.17
N SER A 44 2.41 5.31 -10.37
CA SER A 44 3.38 5.02 -9.34
C SER A 44 4.73 5.61 -9.70
N CYS A 45 5.37 6.16 -8.67
CA CYS A 45 6.68 6.77 -8.77
C CYS A 45 7.53 6.49 -7.53
N LEU A 46 8.82 6.75 -7.63
CA LEU A 46 9.75 6.73 -6.50
C LEU A 46 9.95 8.14 -5.97
N VAL A 47 10.17 8.28 -4.66
CA VAL A 47 10.52 9.55 -4.03
C VAL A 47 12.04 9.72 -4.04
N GLU A 48 12.52 10.78 -4.66
CA GLU A 48 13.94 11.13 -4.72
C GLU A 48 14.35 12.10 -3.61
N ALA A 49 13.45 13.00 -3.25
CA ALA A 49 13.71 13.99 -2.22
C ALA A 49 12.42 14.33 -1.47
N MET A 50 12.59 14.66 -0.20
CA MET A 50 11.52 15.09 0.68
C MET A 50 11.96 16.34 1.44
N THR A 51 11.07 17.32 1.57
CA THR A 51 11.32 18.52 2.39
C THR A 51 10.05 18.91 3.13
N THR A 52 10.16 19.11 4.44
CA THR A 52 9.05 19.51 5.29
C THR A 52 9.24 20.96 5.75
N ALA A 53 8.25 21.81 5.51
CA ALA A 53 8.23 23.18 5.98
C ALA A 53 6.79 23.67 6.19
N GLY A 54 6.54 24.40 7.28
CA GLY A 54 5.24 25.03 7.52
C GLY A 54 4.05 24.06 7.64
N GLY A 55 4.27 22.84 8.14
CA GLY A 55 3.23 21.82 8.30
C GLY A 55 2.86 21.08 7.00
N VAL A 56 3.66 21.26 5.94
CA VAL A 56 3.49 20.63 4.64
C VAL A 56 4.77 19.91 4.27
N THR A 57 4.64 18.74 3.66
CA THR A 57 5.76 17.97 3.12
C THR A 57 5.67 17.95 1.60
N THR A 58 6.74 18.37 0.94
CA THR A 58 6.90 18.36 -0.51
C THR A 58 7.77 17.18 -0.91
N PHE A 59 7.30 16.41 -1.88
CA PHE A 59 8.00 15.28 -2.48
C PHE A 59 8.45 15.63 -3.89
N THR A 60 9.69 15.27 -4.22
CA THR A 60 10.19 15.19 -5.60
C THR A 60 10.17 13.73 -6.03
N VAL A 61 9.60 13.46 -7.20
CA VAL A 61 9.37 12.09 -7.69
C VAL A 61 10.02 11.84 -9.05
N THR A 62 10.21 10.58 -9.39
CA THR A 62 10.89 10.15 -10.64
C THR A 62 10.07 10.30 -11.92
N GLU A 63 8.73 10.35 -11.82
CA GLU A 63 7.81 10.41 -12.97
C GLU A 63 6.97 11.70 -12.96
N PRO A 64 6.62 12.26 -14.13
CA PRO A 64 5.74 13.41 -14.19
C PRO A 64 4.33 13.04 -13.75
N LEU A 65 3.71 13.91 -12.97
CA LEU A 65 2.38 13.72 -12.40
C LEU A 65 1.29 14.28 -13.32
N ASP A 66 0.22 13.52 -13.51
CA ASP A 66 -0.93 13.94 -14.29
C ASP A 66 -1.96 14.68 -13.45
N TRP A 67 -1.89 16.01 -13.47
CA TRP A 67 -2.82 16.88 -12.75
C TRP A 67 -4.19 17.03 -13.42
N SER A 68 -4.47 16.29 -14.50
CA SER A 68 -5.83 16.19 -15.06
C SER A 68 -6.76 15.33 -14.20
N PHE A 69 -6.22 14.53 -13.27
CA PHE A 69 -7.00 13.70 -12.37
C PHE A 69 -7.94 14.54 -11.50
N GLU A 70 -9.21 14.13 -11.45
CA GLU A 70 -10.17 14.77 -10.56
C GLU A 70 -9.83 14.44 -9.11
N ASN A 71 -9.66 15.46 -8.27
CA ASN A 71 -9.34 15.31 -6.85
C ASN A 71 -8.09 14.44 -6.58
N PRO A 72 -6.89 14.83 -7.07
CA PRO A 72 -5.71 14.00 -6.95
C PRO A 72 -5.37 13.67 -5.49
N ARG A 73 -4.94 12.44 -5.27
CA ARG A 73 -4.51 11.89 -3.99
C ARG A 73 -3.12 11.30 -4.11
N ALA A 74 -2.44 11.26 -2.97
CA ALA A 74 -1.16 10.60 -2.83
C ALA A 74 -1.21 9.60 -1.68
N LEU A 75 -0.53 8.48 -1.87
CA LEU A 75 -0.29 7.45 -0.87
C LEU A 75 1.20 7.12 -0.88
N ILE A 76 1.79 6.89 0.28
CA ILE A 76 3.18 6.46 0.41
C ILE A 76 3.20 5.02 0.91
N ARG A 77 3.98 4.17 0.24
CA ARG A 77 4.48 2.92 0.81
C ARG A 77 5.84 3.20 1.43
N TYR A 78 5.90 3.08 2.74
CA TYR A 78 7.11 3.25 3.53
C TYR A 78 8.05 2.05 3.34
N GLN A 79 9.30 2.22 3.77
CA GLN A 79 10.34 1.20 3.62
C GLN A 79 10.13 -0.01 4.54
N ASP A 80 9.32 0.13 5.60
CA ASP A 80 8.89 -0.96 6.47
C ASP A 80 7.73 -1.80 5.88
N GLY A 81 7.28 -1.47 4.67
CA GLY A 81 6.17 -2.13 3.98
C GLY A 81 4.79 -1.63 4.39
N SER A 82 4.68 -0.76 5.40
CA SER A 82 3.42 -0.10 5.75
C SER A 82 3.05 1.01 4.76
N ALA A 83 1.79 1.45 4.79
CA ALA A 83 1.30 2.51 3.92
C ALA A 83 0.72 3.67 4.72
N SER A 84 0.83 4.88 4.17
CA SER A 84 0.21 6.08 4.73
C SER A 84 -1.32 6.03 4.62
N GLY A 85 -1.99 7.00 5.27
CA GLY A 85 -3.35 7.37 4.86
C GLY A 85 -3.38 7.95 3.44
N LEU A 86 -4.56 7.99 2.83
CA LEU A 86 -4.75 8.66 1.54
C LEU A 86 -4.73 10.17 1.76
N MET A 87 -3.80 10.87 1.13
CA MET A 87 -3.56 12.30 1.34
C MET A 87 -4.04 13.12 0.15
N VAL A 88 -4.52 14.33 0.42
CA VAL A 88 -4.82 15.31 -0.65
C VAL A 88 -3.51 15.85 -1.19
N ALA A 89 -3.27 15.67 -2.49
CA ALA A 89 -2.08 16.16 -3.17
C ALA A 89 -2.31 17.57 -3.74
N SER A 90 -1.35 18.47 -3.54
CA SER A 90 -1.34 19.81 -4.10
C SER A 90 -0.18 19.98 -5.09
N ARG A 91 -0.45 20.60 -6.24
CA ARG A 91 0.54 20.80 -7.30
C ARG A 91 1.60 21.80 -6.86
N VAL A 92 2.86 21.38 -6.94
CA VAL A 92 4.03 22.25 -6.75
C VAL A 92 4.79 22.37 -8.06
N GLY A 93 4.90 21.28 -8.83
CA GLY A 93 5.50 21.23 -10.15
C GLY A 93 5.07 19.96 -10.90
N ASP A 94 5.72 19.69 -12.03
CA ASP A 94 5.39 18.51 -12.84
C ASP A 94 5.92 17.22 -12.19
N PHE A 95 7.05 17.30 -11.49
CA PHE A 95 7.67 16.20 -10.72
C PHE A 95 7.59 16.43 -9.21
N GLN A 96 6.73 17.36 -8.78
CA GLN A 96 6.63 17.77 -7.38
C GLN A 96 5.19 17.92 -6.93
N LEU A 97 4.89 17.30 -5.80
CA LEU A 97 3.62 17.45 -5.11
C LEU A 97 3.86 17.74 -3.64
N SER A 98 2.88 18.35 -3.00
CA SER A 98 2.86 18.54 -1.55
C SER A 98 1.62 17.93 -0.91
N VAL A 99 1.77 17.49 0.33
CA VAL A 99 0.71 16.93 1.17
C VAL A 99 0.81 17.51 2.59
N PRO A 100 -0.27 17.44 3.39
CA PRO A 100 -0.17 17.70 4.82
C PRO A 100 0.91 16.83 5.45
N HIS A 101 1.72 17.42 6.32
CA HIS A 101 2.76 16.69 7.03
C HIS A 101 2.15 15.60 7.94
N LEU A 102 2.77 14.42 7.92
CA LEU A 102 2.48 13.30 8.82
C LEU A 102 3.70 13.02 9.69
N SER A 103 3.50 12.66 10.95
CA SER A 103 4.58 12.33 11.89
C SER A 103 5.46 11.17 11.42
N GLU A 104 4.89 10.26 10.63
CA GLU A 104 5.57 9.11 10.04
C GLU A 104 6.66 9.51 9.04
N PHE A 105 6.63 10.74 8.51
CA PHE A 105 7.68 11.26 7.63
C PHE A 105 8.98 11.57 8.38
N ASP A 106 8.90 11.74 9.70
CA ASP A 106 10.06 12.00 10.55
C ASP A 106 10.62 10.71 11.17
N ASP A 107 9.98 9.56 10.95
CA ASP A 107 10.42 8.26 11.48
C ASP A 107 11.51 7.65 10.58
N PRO A 108 12.77 7.56 11.03
CA PRO A 108 13.86 7.03 10.23
C PRO A 108 13.73 5.53 9.92
N MET A 109 12.85 4.80 10.62
CA MET A 109 12.56 3.40 10.28
C MET A 109 11.59 3.26 9.11
N LYS A 110 10.85 4.32 8.79
CA LYS A 110 9.89 4.37 7.69
C LYS A 110 10.41 5.15 6.49
N VAL A 111 11.19 6.20 6.77
CA VAL A 111 11.70 7.16 5.81
C VAL A 111 13.19 7.39 6.02
N ASP A 112 14.01 6.68 5.25
CA ASP A 112 15.44 6.90 5.10
C ASP A 112 15.80 7.11 3.62
N LEU A 113 16.01 8.37 3.24
CA LEU A 113 16.45 8.76 1.89
C LEU A 113 17.98 8.90 1.79
N SER A 114 18.73 8.57 2.84
CA SER A 114 20.19 8.75 2.89
C SER A 114 20.97 7.58 2.32
N SER A 115 20.34 6.40 2.19
CA SER A 115 20.99 5.16 1.77
C SER A 115 20.46 4.64 0.44
N ALA A 116 21.37 4.48 -0.53
CA ALA A 116 21.05 3.89 -1.83
C ALA A 116 20.87 2.36 -1.80
N THR A 117 21.15 1.70 -0.67
CA THR A 117 20.98 0.23 -0.54
C THR A 117 19.63 -0.15 0.05
N ILE A 118 18.89 0.81 0.61
CA ILE A 118 17.53 0.59 1.12
C ILE A 118 16.57 0.80 -0.05
N GLU A 119 15.48 0.03 -0.07
CA GLU A 119 14.43 0.21 -1.07
C GLU A 119 13.92 1.67 -1.04
N PRO A 120 13.83 2.36 -2.19
CA PRO A 120 13.31 3.72 -2.22
C PRO A 120 11.83 3.75 -1.83
N ILE A 121 11.41 4.87 -1.25
CA ILE A 121 10.01 5.10 -0.92
C ILE A 121 9.19 5.17 -2.20
N ARG A 122 8.08 4.45 -2.24
CA ARG A 122 7.15 4.46 -3.38
C ARG A 122 5.99 5.38 -3.08
N LEU A 123 5.68 6.27 -4.02
CA LEU A 123 4.51 7.12 -3.98
C LEU A 123 3.54 6.68 -5.06
N VAL A 124 2.28 6.52 -4.67
CA VAL A 124 1.17 6.27 -5.60
C VAL A 124 0.33 7.53 -5.67
N PHE A 125 0.26 8.12 -6.85
CA PHE A 125 -0.55 9.29 -7.18
C PHE A 125 -1.79 8.81 -7.94
N CYS A 126 -2.98 9.10 -7.44
CA CYS A 126 -4.20 8.57 -8.04
C CYS A 126 -5.41 9.50 -7.92
N GLY A 127 -6.43 9.25 -8.74
CA GLY A 127 -7.75 9.90 -8.62
C GLY A 127 -8.71 9.19 -7.66
N SER A 128 -8.29 8.12 -6.97
CA SER A 128 -9.19 7.35 -6.11
C SER A 128 -9.52 8.06 -4.81
N THR A 129 -10.75 7.86 -4.32
CA THR A 129 -11.14 8.22 -2.95
C THR A 129 -11.10 7.02 -2.00
N ARG A 130 -10.85 5.82 -2.51
CA ARG A 130 -10.73 4.61 -1.71
C ARG A 130 -9.30 4.49 -1.19
N HIS A 131 -9.17 4.08 0.07
CA HIS A 131 -7.88 3.76 0.66
C HIS A 131 -7.38 2.41 0.11
N VAL A 132 -6.30 1.90 0.68
CA VAL A 132 -5.69 0.64 0.29
C VAL A 132 -6.54 -0.55 0.73
N TYR A 133 -6.30 -1.69 0.12
CA TYR A 133 -6.82 -2.98 0.54
C TYR A 133 -5.70 -3.78 1.17
N ASP A 134 -5.91 -4.17 2.42
CA ASP A 134 -5.03 -5.14 3.07
C ASP A 134 -5.38 -6.55 2.59
N ALA A 135 -4.34 -7.30 2.24
CA ALA A 135 -4.48 -8.67 1.82
C ALA A 135 -3.37 -9.56 2.39
N ILE A 136 -3.65 -10.85 2.53
CA ILE A 136 -2.69 -11.89 2.89
C ILE A 136 -2.39 -12.72 1.65
N VAL A 137 -1.11 -12.86 1.33
CA VAL A 137 -0.65 -13.70 0.22
C VAL A 137 -1.08 -15.15 0.46
N GLU A 138 -1.84 -15.71 -0.47
CA GLU A 138 -2.26 -17.12 -0.46
C GLU A 138 -1.31 -17.96 -1.31
N GLU A 139 -0.94 -17.45 -2.49
CA GLU A 139 -0.10 -18.16 -3.45
C GLU A 139 0.71 -17.17 -4.30
N ILE A 140 1.95 -17.56 -4.60
CA ILE A 140 2.81 -16.91 -5.59
C ILE A 140 3.19 -17.98 -6.63
N ALA A 141 2.78 -17.79 -7.86
CA ALA A 141 2.96 -18.74 -8.96
C ALA A 141 3.83 -18.11 -10.08
N PRO A 142 5.11 -18.50 -10.21
CA PRO A 142 5.97 -18.07 -11.31
C PRO A 142 5.39 -18.52 -12.66
N GLN A 143 5.44 -17.63 -13.65
CA GLN A 143 4.96 -17.86 -15.01
C GLN A 143 6.13 -18.08 -15.97
N SER A 144 5.84 -18.62 -17.15
CA SER A 144 6.88 -18.93 -18.15
C SER A 144 7.49 -17.71 -18.83
N ASP A 145 6.87 -16.53 -18.70
CA ASP A 145 7.32 -15.27 -19.27
C ASP A 145 8.21 -14.45 -18.33
N GLY A 146 8.52 -14.97 -17.14
CA GLY A 146 9.33 -14.29 -16.12
C GLY A 146 8.51 -13.49 -15.11
N THR A 147 7.20 -13.35 -15.32
CA THR A 147 6.29 -12.73 -14.35
C THR A 147 5.90 -13.71 -13.25
N CYS A 148 5.33 -13.20 -12.17
CA CYS A 148 4.77 -13.96 -11.07
C CYS A 148 3.31 -13.53 -10.85
N GLN A 149 2.41 -14.51 -10.84
CA GLN A 149 1.03 -14.29 -10.42
C GLN A 149 0.95 -14.38 -8.89
N VAL A 150 0.28 -13.40 -8.28
CA VAL A 150 0.01 -13.37 -6.84
C VAL A 150 -1.49 -13.51 -6.64
N THR A 151 -1.90 -14.51 -5.88
CA THR A 151 -3.26 -14.63 -5.34
C THR A 151 -3.22 -14.25 -3.87
N ALA A 152 -4.06 -13.30 -3.47
CA ALA A 152 -4.15 -12.85 -2.09
C ALA A 152 -5.60 -12.81 -1.61
N LYS A 153 -5.81 -13.12 -0.33
CA LYS A 153 -7.11 -13.03 0.33
C LYS A 153 -7.22 -11.73 1.09
N GLU A 154 -8.42 -11.15 1.10
CA GLU A 154 -8.75 -10.02 1.96
C GLU A 154 -8.27 -10.23 3.39
N TYR A 155 -7.71 -9.17 3.99
CA TYR A 155 -7.40 -9.09 5.40
C TYR A 155 -8.38 -8.16 6.08
N LEU A 156 -9.02 -8.62 7.16
CA LEU A 156 -9.78 -7.79 8.07
C LEU A 156 -9.39 -8.14 9.51
N GLU A 157 -9.19 -7.13 10.36
CA GLU A 157 -8.89 -7.31 11.78
C GLU A 157 -9.97 -8.15 12.48
N SER A 158 -11.23 -8.00 12.08
CA SER A 158 -12.36 -8.77 12.59
C SER A 158 -12.21 -10.28 12.42
N PHE A 159 -11.37 -10.77 11.50
CA PHE A 159 -11.09 -12.20 11.37
C PHE A 159 -10.36 -12.75 12.60
N TYR A 160 -9.58 -11.91 13.27
CA TYR A 160 -8.68 -12.26 14.36
C TYR A 160 -9.23 -11.88 15.74
N GLN A 161 -10.39 -11.21 15.79
CA GLN A 161 -11.03 -10.70 17.02
C GLN A 161 -11.12 -11.72 18.19
N TYR A 162 -11.18 -13.00 17.87
CA TYR A 162 -11.38 -14.09 18.84
C TYR A 162 -10.15 -14.99 19.01
N ASP A 163 -8.98 -14.59 18.55
CA ASP A 163 -7.79 -15.45 18.65
C ASP A 163 -7.25 -15.54 20.07
N ASP A 164 -7.40 -14.45 20.84
CA ASP A 164 -7.05 -14.41 22.27
C ASP A 164 -8.26 -14.71 23.17
N ALA A 165 -9.41 -15.08 22.60
CA ALA A 165 -10.60 -15.37 23.36
C ALA A 165 -10.45 -16.72 24.10
N THR A 166 -10.76 -16.72 25.39
CA THR A 166 -10.85 -17.96 26.16
C THR A 166 -12.09 -18.74 25.72
N TYR A 167 -11.93 -20.03 25.44
CA TYR A 167 -13.04 -20.90 25.09
C TYR A 167 -14.08 -20.90 26.22
N PRO A 168 -15.35 -20.52 25.96
CA PRO A 168 -16.37 -20.42 27.01
C PRO A 168 -16.85 -21.78 27.55
N GLY A 169 -16.31 -22.90 27.05
CA GLY A 169 -16.74 -24.26 27.40
C GLY A 169 -17.94 -24.73 26.55
N ASP A 170 -18.24 -26.02 26.63
CA ASP A 170 -19.49 -26.59 26.09
C ASP A 170 -20.65 -26.18 27.00
N ALA A 171 -21.07 -24.91 26.94
CA ALA A 171 -22.33 -24.48 27.52
C ALA A 171 -23.46 -24.96 26.59
N ALA A 172 -24.02 -26.12 26.94
CA ALA A 172 -25.17 -26.73 26.27
C ALA A 172 -26.44 -25.88 26.38
#